data_AF-A0A427YWE2-F1
#
_entry.id   AF-A0A427YWE2-F1
#
_cell.length_a   1.000
_cell.length_b   1.000
_cell.length_c   1.000
_cell.angle_alpha   90.00
_cell.angle_beta   90.00
_cell.angle_gamma   90.00
#
_symmetry.space_group_name_H-M   'P 1'
#
loop_
_entity.id
_entity.type
_entity.pdbx_description
1 polymer ?
#
loop_
_entity_poly.entity_id
_entity_poly.type
_entity_poly.pdbx_seq_one_letter_code
_entity_poly.pdbx_strand_id
1 'polypeptide(L)'
;MAPGKSQWSEYKNAEGRVYWSHAVTKQSVWEKPDELRTPFERALSKTDWKQYTSKDRPYYVNSVTRETKWDLPPELVELKNKVDKEEEYKAEKERRKEQGLAR
;
A
#
# COMPACT_ATOMS: atom_id res chain seq x y z
N MET A 1 2.11 18.48 -10.38
CA MET A 1 2.77 17.23 -9.98
C MET A 1 1.92 16.60 -8.88
N ALA A 2 1.15 15.56 -9.18
CA ALA A 2 0.34 14.86 -8.18
C ALA A 2 0.78 13.39 -8.21
N PRO A 3 1.57 12.91 -7.24
CA PRO A 3 2.10 11.56 -7.28
C PRO A 3 0.96 10.55 -7.04
N GLY A 4 0.86 9.56 -7.93
CA GLY A 4 0.02 8.36 -7.86
C GLY A 4 -1.27 8.48 -7.04
N LYS A 5 -2.37 8.88 -7.70
CA LYS A 5 -3.68 9.07 -7.04
C LYS A 5 -4.21 7.75 -6.49
N SER A 6 -3.89 7.44 -5.25
CA SER A 6 -4.72 6.56 -4.42
C SER A 6 -6.16 7.05 -4.54
N GLN A 7 -7.11 6.19 -4.91
CA GLN A 7 -8.51 6.59 -5.13
C GLN A 7 -9.25 6.99 -3.83
N TRP A 8 -8.55 6.91 -2.71
CA TRP A 8 -9.00 7.30 -1.39
C TRP A 8 -8.43 8.68 -1.02
N SER A 9 -9.27 9.49 -0.39
CA SER A 9 -8.91 10.80 0.14
C SER A 9 -9.10 10.82 1.65
N GLU A 10 -8.15 11.43 2.36
CA GLU A 10 -8.23 11.64 3.79
C GLU A 10 -9.15 12.83 4.11
N TYR A 11 -10.08 12.64 5.03
CA TYR A 11 -10.96 13.68 5.55
C TYR A 11 -10.98 13.62 7.07
N LYS A 12 -11.26 14.75 7.71
CA LYS A 12 -11.41 14.84 9.16
C LYS A 12 -12.84 15.26 9.49
N ASN A 13 -13.50 14.52 10.39
CA ASN A 13 -14.87 14.82 10.79
C ASN A 13 -14.93 15.93 11.86
N ALA A 14 -16.14 16.36 12.23
CA ALA A 14 -16.34 17.38 13.26
C ALA A 14 -15.83 16.97 14.67
N GLU A 15 -15.71 15.67 14.95
CA GLU A 15 -15.08 15.16 16.17
C GLU A 15 -13.54 15.12 16.11
N GLY A 16 -12.93 15.51 14.98
CA GLY A 16 -11.49 15.48 14.77
C GLY A 16 -10.93 14.10 14.39
N ARG A 17 -11.80 13.09 14.19
CA ARG A 17 -11.41 11.77 13.70
C ARG A 17 -11.15 11.80 12.20
N VAL A 18 -10.04 11.18 11.81
CA VAL A 18 -9.68 11.00 10.41
C VAL A 18 -10.43 9.80 9.84
N TYR A 19 -10.98 9.95 8.64
CA TYR A 19 -11.59 8.88 7.86
C TYR A 19 -11.13 8.99 6.40
N TRP A 20 -11.05 7.85 5.73
CA TRP A 20 -10.70 7.78 4.32
C TRP A 20 -11.97 7.55 3.50
N SER A 21 -12.15 8.33 2.44
CA SER A 21 -13.29 8.21 1.52
C SER A 21 -12.83 7.83 0.13
N HIS A 22 -13.42 6.78 -0.45
CA HIS A 22 -13.10 6.30 -1.79
C HIS A 22 -13.88 7.08 -2.84
N ALA A 23 -13.17 7.73 -3.75
CA ALA A 23 -13.79 8.55 -4.78
C ALA A 23 -14.62 7.74 -5.79
N VAL A 24 -14.28 6.47 -6.02
CA VAL A 24 -14.92 5.60 -7.01
C VAL A 24 -16.07 4.78 -6.42
N THR A 25 -15.83 4.06 -5.32
CA THR A 25 -16.87 3.21 -4.70
C THR A 25 -17.73 3.95 -3.68
N LYS A 26 -17.40 5.22 -3.37
CA LYS A 26 -18.05 6.03 -2.33
C LYS A 26 -18.05 5.37 -0.94
N GLN A 27 -17.13 4.47 -0.69
CA GLN A 27 -16.94 3.85 0.63
C GLN A 27 -16.21 4.81 1.57
N SER A 28 -16.56 4.77 2.85
CA SER A 28 -15.88 5.51 3.91
C SER A 28 -15.39 4.55 4.98
N VAL A 29 -14.11 4.63 5.32
CA VAL A 29 -13.48 3.76 6.32
C VAL A 29 -12.71 4.59 7.34
N TRP A 30 -12.66 4.09 8.56
CA TRP A 30 -11.96 4.73 9.68
C TRP A 30 -10.50 4.29 9.78
N GLU A 31 -10.14 3.20 9.10
CA GLU A 31 -8.79 2.63 9.04
C GLU A 31 -8.24 2.78 7.62
N LYS A 32 -6.91 2.82 7.46
CA LYS A 32 -6.29 2.99 6.14
C LYS A 32 -6.62 1.78 5.26
N PRO A 33 -7.38 1.94 4.15
CA PRO A 33 -7.86 0.82 3.36
C PRO A 33 -6.74 0.11 2.59
N ASP A 34 -6.95 -1.17 2.31
CA ASP A 34 -6.03 -2.02 1.53
C ASP A 34 -5.78 -1.53 0.10
N GLU A 35 -6.69 -0.75 -0.48
CA GLU A 35 -6.50 -0.13 -1.80
C GLU A 35 -5.58 1.10 -1.73
N LEU A 36 -5.42 1.69 -0.54
CA LEU A 36 -4.35 2.63 -0.23
C LEU A 36 -3.05 1.93 0.17
N ARG A 37 -3.11 0.61 0.43
CA ARG A 37 -1.90 -0.17 0.64
C ARG A 37 -1.15 -0.25 -0.67
N THR A 38 0.08 0.20 -0.60
CA THR A 38 0.99 0.10 -1.73
C THR A 38 1.16 -1.38 -2.14
N PRO A 39 1.55 -1.68 -3.40
CA PRO A 39 1.95 -3.03 -3.78
C PRO A 39 2.97 -3.61 -2.79
N PHE A 40 3.84 -2.75 -2.26
CA PHE A 40 4.80 -3.09 -1.22
C PHE A 40 4.14 -3.57 0.06
N GLU A 41 3.09 -2.92 0.58
CA GLU A 41 2.33 -3.37 1.76
C GLU A 41 1.60 -4.71 1.53
N ARG A 42 1.16 -4.98 0.28
CA ARG A 42 0.62 -6.30 -0.10
C ARG A 42 1.69 -7.38 -0.06
N ALA A 43 2.90 -7.08 -0.49
CA ALA A 43 4.03 -8.01 -0.39
C ALA A 43 4.54 -8.14 1.04
N LEU A 44 4.52 -7.05 1.80
CA LEU A 44 4.85 -7.02 3.23
C LEU A 44 3.97 -7.99 4.01
N SER A 45 2.68 -8.06 3.68
CA SER A 45 1.73 -9.02 4.28
C SER A 45 2.06 -10.48 3.98
N LYS A 46 2.93 -10.78 2.99
CA LYS A 46 3.46 -12.12 2.72
C LYS A 46 4.74 -12.42 3.52
N THR A 47 5.28 -11.43 4.21
CA THR A 47 6.42 -11.56 5.12
C THR A 47 5.94 -11.49 6.56
N ASP A 48 6.84 -11.76 7.51
CA ASP A 48 6.55 -11.66 8.93
C ASP A 48 6.48 -10.21 9.44
N TRP A 49 6.87 -9.24 8.62
CA TRP A 49 6.81 -7.81 8.92
C TRP A 49 5.40 -7.25 8.67
N LYS A 50 4.96 -6.34 9.54
CA LYS A 50 3.70 -5.60 9.45
C LYS A 50 3.93 -4.13 9.67
N GLN A 51 3.40 -3.29 8.79
CA GLN A 51 3.46 -1.85 8.94
C GLN A 51 2.24 -1.37 9.72
N TYR A 52 2.48 -0.51 10.69
CA TYR A 52 1.48 0.20 11.47
C TYR A 52 1.83 1.69 11.47
N THR A 53 0.84 2.53 11.76
CA THR A 53 1.06 3.98 11.91
C THR A 53 0.74 4.38 13.34
N SER A 54 1.67 5.01 14.03
CA SER A 54 1.48 5.54 15.39
C SER A 54 1.82 7.03 15.40
N LYS A 55 0.87 7.86 15.85
CA LYS A 55 1.04 9.33 15.95
C LYS A 55 1.65 9.94 14.68
N ASP A 56 1.07 9.62 13.52
CA ASP A 56 1.52 10.08 12.19
C ASP A 56 2.85 9.48 11.68
N ARG A 57 3.50 8.62 12.47
CA ARG A 57 4.75 7.96 12.07
C ARG A 57 4.53 6.48 11.75
N PRO A 58 4.93 6.00 10.56
CA PRO A 58 4.91 4.57 10.26
C PRO A 58 6.01 3.83 11.05
N TYR A 59 5.70 2.61 11.47
CA TYR A 59 6.63 1.68 12.10
C TYR A 59 6.34 0.24 11.62
N TYR A 60 7.39 -0.57 11.55
CA TYR A 60 7.36 -1.94 11.05
C TYR A 60 7.60 -2.91 12.21
N VAL A 61 6.70 -3.87 12.39
CA VAL A 61 6.78 -4.88 13.44
C VAL A 61 6.95 -6.24 12.80
N ASN A 62 8.03 -6.95 13.13
CA ASN A 62 8.19 -8.35 12.77
C ASN A 62 7.44 -9.21 13.79
N SER A 63 6.44 -9.96 13.36
CA SER A 63 5.62 -10.81 14.23
C SER A 63 6.32 -12.07 14.71
N VAL A 64 7.37 -12.52 14.01
CA VAL A 64 8.18 -13.70 14.37
C VAL A 64 9.27 -13.33 15.36
N THR A 65 10.09 -12.32 15.05
CA THR A 65 11.19 -11.90 15.95
C THR A 65 10.73 -10.94 17.05
N ARG A 66 9.48 -10.45 16.97
CA ARG A 66 8.92 -9.38 17.82
C ARG A 66 9.73 -8.07 17.77
N GLU A 67 10.52 -7.88 16.72
CA GLU A 67 11.26 -6.64 16.51
C GLU A 67 10.34 -5.52 16.04
N THR A 68 10.57 -4.32 16.54
CA THR A 68 9.90 -3.10 16.06
C THR A 68 10.94 -2.16 15.49
N LYS A 69 10.77 -1.74 14.24
CA LYS A 69 11.66 -0.84 13.51
C LYS A 69 10.87 0.40 13.08
N TRP A 70 11.39 1.58 13.40
CA TRP A 70 10.82 2.87 12.99
C TRP A 70 11.33 3.33 11.62
N ASP A 71 12.32 2.64 11.09
CA ASP A 71 12.93 2.87 9.78
C ASP A 71 12.66 1.66 8.88
N LEU A 72 12.81 1.82 7.56
CA LEU A 72 12.56 0.75 6.60
C LEU A 72 13.78 -0.20 6.60
N PRO A 73 13.71 -1.40 7.21
CA PRO A 73 14.85 -2.30 7.27
C PRO A 73 15.25 -2.77 5.86
N PRO A 74 16.52 -3.18 5.64
CA PRO A 74 17.02 -3.55 4.32
C PRO A 74 16.20 -4.65 3.64
N GLU A 75 15.69 -5.62 4.40
CA GLU A 75 14.79 -6.68 3.90
C GLU A 75 13.52 -6.09 3.23
N LEU A 76 12.99 -5.03 3.82
CA LEU A 76 11.81 -4.33 3.31
C LEU A 76 12.14 -3.41 2.14
N VAL A 77 13.32 -2.80 2.13
CA VAL A 77 13.82 -2.06 0.96
C VAL A 77 13.94 -2.99 -0.25
N GLU A 78 14.55 -4.15 -0.07
CA GLU A 78 14.68 -5.17 -1.12
C GLU A 78 13.31 -5.66 -1.60
N LEU A 79 12.39 -5.89 -0.67
CA LEU A 79 11.02 -6.27 -1.00
C LEU A 79 10.32 -5.18 -1.82
N LYS A 80 10.46 -3.90 -1.46
CA LYS A 80 9.90 -2.77 -2.23
C LYS A 80 10.42 -2.77 -3.67
N ASN A 81 11.73 -2.97 -3.87
CA ASN A 81 12.34 -3.03 -5.19
C ASN A 81 11.85 -4.23 -6.02
N LYS A 82 11.70 -5.40 -5.40
CA LYS A 82 11.16 -6.60 -6.06
C LYS A 82 9.72 -6.38 -6.52
N VAL A 83 8.91 -5.77 -5.67
CA VAL A 83 7.50 -5.52 -5.96
C VAL A 83 7.33 -4.52 -7.09
N ASP A 84 8.10 -3.44 -7.09
CA ASP A 84 8.07 -2.44 -8.15
C ASP A 84 8.34 -3.09 -9.52
N LYS A 85 9.42 -3.92 -9.60
CA LYS A 85 9.73 -4.72 -10.80
C LYS A 85 8.64 -5.72 -11.16
N GLU A 86 8.03 -6.39 -10.17
CA GLU A 86 6.97 -7.38 -10.42
C GLU A 86 5.69 -6.71 -10.96
N GLU A 87 5.33 -5.54 -10.44
CA GLU A 87 4.19 -4.76 -10.91
C GLU A 87 4.41 -4.26 -12.35
N GLU A 88 5.60 -3.77 -12.68
CA GLU A 88 5.93 -3.39 -14.06
C GLU A 88 5.86 -4.58 -15.01
N TYR A 89 6.42 -5.73 -14.61
CA TYR A 89 6.36 -6.96 -15.41
C TYR A 89 4.93 -7.46 -15.62
N LYS A 90 4.09 -7.42 -14.56
CA LYS A 90 2.66 -7.75 -14.66
C LYS A 90 1.94 -6.76 -15.57
N ALA A 91 2.15 -5.46 -15.41
CA ALA A 91 1.51 -4.43 -16.21
C ALA A 91 1.86 -4.60 -17.71
N GLU A 92 3.14 -4.85 -18.03
CA GLU A 92 3.58 -5.13 -19.41
C GLU A 92 2.93 -6.40 -19.97
N LYS A 93 2.91 -7.49 -19.19
CA LYS A 93 2.31 -8.77 -19.61
C LYS A 93 0.81 -8.64 -19.88
N GLU A 94 0.08 -7.97 -18.99
CA GLU A 94 -1.36 -7.74 -19.14
C GLU A 94 -1.63 -6.85 -20.35
N ARG A 95 -0.84 -5.79 -20.56
CA ARG A 95 -0.95 -4.90 -21.72
C ARG A 95 -0.66 -5.62 -23.04
N ARG A 96 0.30 -6.54 -23.07
CA ARG A 96 0.57 -7.40 -24.24
C ARG A 96 -0.57 -8.40 -24.50
N LYS A 97 -1.18 -8.93 -23.44
CA LYS A 97 -2.31 -9.86 -23.53
C LYS A 97 -3.58 -9.17 -24.05
N GLU A 98 -3.86 -7.95 -23.58
CA GLU A 98 -5.00 -7.14 -24.02
C GLU A 98 -4.86 -6.71 -25.49
N GLN A 99 -3.66 -6.32 -25.93
CA GLN A 99 -3.39 -6.02 -27.34
C GLN A 99 -3.40 -7.25 -28.25
N GLY A 100 -3.20 -8.46 -27.70
CA GLY A 100 -3.23 -9.72 -28.45
C GLY A 100 -4.62 -10.35 -28.58
N LEU A 101 -5.61 -9.94 -27.78
CA LEU A 101 -6.98 -10.46 -27.79
C LEU A 101 -7.88 -9.72 -28.79
N ALA A 102 -7.42 -8.60 -29.36
CA ALA A 102 -8.17 -7.78 -30.30
C ALA A 102 -8.17 -8.31 -31.75
N ARG A 103 -8.01 -9.63 -31.97
CA ARG A 103 -7.94 -10.20 -33.32
C ARG A 103 -8.76 -11.47 -33.48
#